data_AF-A0A2V6U3Z0-F1
#
_entry.id   AF-A0A2V6U3Z0-F1
#
_cell.length_a   1.000
_cell.length_b   1.000
_cell.length_c   1.000
_cell.angle_alpha   90.00
_cell.angle_beta   90.00
_cell.angle_gamma   90.00
#
_symmetry.space_group_name_H-M   'P 1'
#
loop_
_entity.id
_entity.type
_entity.pdbx_description
1 polymer ?
#
loop_
_entity_poly.entity_id
_entity_poly.type
_entity_poly.pdbx_seq_one_letter_code
_entity_poly.pdbx_strand_id
1 'polypeptide(L)'
;MRRTKIVCTIGPASSSAAELDRLVTAGLDVARLNFSHGTHEEHAEVIERIRAGEAGWGHPIAILQDLQGPKIRFGTFGPGGGGRVDLEAGRPFTLCARPVVGTVEQASITHPEYLKDLRAGDEIWM
;
A
#
# COMPACT_ATOMS: atom_id res chain seq x y z
N MET A 1 -2.78 -33.14 3.98
CA MET A 1 -1.72 -32.31 3.36
C MET A 1 -2.39 -31.17 2.60
N ARG A 2 -2.09 -29.90 2.95
CA ARG A 2 -2.65 -28.72 2.28
C ARG A 2 -1.96 -28.51 0.93
N ARG A 3 -2.73 -28.24 -0.13
CA ARG A 3 -2.20 -27.96 -1.49
C ARG A 3 -2.12 -26.47 -1.82
N THR A 4 -3.13 -25.69 -1.41
CA THR A 4 -3.17 -24.24 -1.62
C THR A 4 -2.31 -23.52 -0.60
N LYS A 5 -1.51 -22.56 -1.07
CA LYS A 5 -0.60 -21.77 -0.25
C LYS A 5 -1.28 -20.50 0.29
N ILE A 6 -0.87 -20.02 1.46
CA ILE A 6 -1.36 -18.80 2.10
C ILE A 6 -0.29 -17.71 2.05
N VAL A 7 -0.70 -16.58 1.49
CA VAL A 7 0.08 -15.34 1.47
C VAL A 7 -0.53 -14.38 2.48
N CYS A 8 0.26 -13.86 3.43
CA CYS A 8 -0.18 -12.81 4.35
C CYS A 8 0.62 -11.53 4.13
N THR A 9 -0.06 -10.39 4.09
CA THR A 9 0.62 -9.09 4.06
C THR A 9 1.05 -8.72 5.48
N ILE A 10 2.34 -8.47 5.66
CA ILE A 10 2.89 -8.13 6.97
C ILE A 10 2.86 -6.61 7.13
N GLY A 11 2.37 -6.15 8.27
CA GLY A 11 2.31 -4.74 8.63
C GLY A 11 2.43 -4.53 10.14
N PRO A 12 2.16 -3.31 10.65
CA PRO A 12 2.35 -2.97 12.06
C PRO A 12 1.63 -3.92 13.05
N ALA A 13 0.48 -4.45 12.66
CA ALA A 13 -0.30 -5.38 13.49
C ALA A 13 0.26 -6.81 13.52
N SER A 14 1.24 -7.14 12.68
CA SER A 14 1.66 -8.53 12.43
C SER A 14 3.17 -8.71 12.22
N SER A 15 3.97 -7.68 12.51
CA SER A 15 5.42 -7.66 12.26
C SER A 15 6.28 -8.07 13.47
N SER A 16 5.66 -8.28 14.64
CA SER A 16 6.35 -8.76 15.83
C SER A 16 6.64 -10.25 15.72
N ALA A 17 7.70 -10.72 16.41
CA ALA A 17 8.03 -12.14 16.43
C ALA A 17 6.87 -13.02 16.91
N ALA A 18 6.18 -12.60 17.98
CA ALA A 18 5.04 -13.33 18.52
C ALA A 18 3.86 -13.43 17.55
N GLU A 19 3.58 -12.38 16.76
CA GLU A 19 2.52 -12.46 15.74
C GLU A 19 2.96 -13.29 14.53
N LEU A 20 4.23 -13.21 14.13
CA LEU A 20 4.77 -14.07 13.07
C LEU A 20 4.68 -15.55 13.46
N ASP A 21 5.01 -15.92 14.70
CA ASP A 21 4.85 -17.27 15.21
C ASP A 21 3.40 -17.76 15.13
N ARG A 22 2.44 -16.90 15.52
CA ARG A 22 1.01 -17.21 15.40
C ARG A 22 0.58 -17.38 13.95
N LEU A 23 1.05 -16.53 13.05
CA LEU A 23 0.73 -16.61 11.63
C LEU A 23 1.30 -17.88 10.99
N VAL A 24 2.53 -18.25 11.32
CA VAL A 24 3.16 -19.48 10.82
C VAL A 24 2.44 -20.71 11.37
N THR A 25 2.10 -20.72 12.66
CA THR A 25 1.29 -21.77 13.28
C THR A 25 -0.09 -21.89 12.62
N ALA A 26 -0.68 -20.76 12.22
CA ALA A 26 -1.96 -20.71 11.48
C ALA A 26 -1.82 -21.09 9.99
N GLY A 27 -0.59 -21.27 9.49
CA GLY A 27 -0.31 -21.80 8.15
C GLY A 27 0.17 -20.78 7.13
N LEU A 28 0.81 -19.68 7.52
CA LEU A 28 1.51 -18.78 6.60
C LEU A 28 2.56 -19.54 5.77
N ASP A 29 2.56 -19.39 4.43
CA ASP A 29 3.64 -19.87 3.56
C ASP A 29 4.48 -18.72 2.99
N VAL A 30 3.86 -17.57 2.72
CA VAL A 30 4.49 -16.42 2.06
C VAL A 30 4.18 -15.13 2.80
N ALA A 31 5.22 -14.45 3.27
CA ALA A 31 5.12 -13.10 3.82
C ALA A 31 5.22 -12.08 2.68
N ARG A 32 4.13 -11.36 2.40
CA ARG A 32 4.09 -10.23 1.46
C ARG A 32 4.49 -8.95 2.19
N LEU A 33 5.51 -8.27 1.69
CA LEU A 33 5.94 -6.94 2.13
C LEU A 33 5.51 -5.91 1.11
N ASN A 34 4.57 -5.03 1.49
CA ASN A 34 4.02 -4.03 0.58
C ASN A 34 4.84 -2.74 0.61
N PHE A 35 5.64 -2.51 -0.43
CA PHE A 35 6.53 -1.34 -0.54
C PHE A 35 5.79 -0.05 -0.92
N SER A 36 4.46 -0.09 -1.02
CA SER A 36 3.66 1.14 -1.06
C SER A 36 3.72 1.93 0.25
N HIS A 37 4.16 1.30 1.34
CA HIS A 37 4.25 1.85 2.68
C HIS A 37 5.52 1.36 3.39
N GLY A 38 5.88 2.06 4.45
CA GLY A 38 7.02 1.74 5.29
C GLY A 38 8.38 2.07 4.67
N THR A 39 9.43 2.05 5.49
CA THR A 39 10.80 2.30 5.06
C THR A 39 11.54 1.00 4.76
N HIS A 40 12.71 1.11 4.10
CA HIS A 40 13.55 -0.06 3.86
C HIS A 40 14.02 -0.71 5.16
N GLU A 41 14.30 0.10 6.18
CA GLU A 41 14.71 -0.36 7.51
C GLU A 41 13.59 -1.16 8.17
N GLU A 42 12.35 -0.65 8.15
CA GLU A 42 11.19 -1.37 8.69
C GLU A 42 10.97 -2.73 7.98
N HIS A 43 11.10 -2.77 6.65
CA HIS A 43 11.00 -4.03 5.90
C HIS A 43 12.16 -4.98 6.22
N ALA A 44 13.38 -4.45 6.41
CA ALA A 44 14.56 -5.25 6.77
C ALA A 44 14.38 -5.91 8.13
N GLU A 45 13.88 -5.19 9.14
CA GLU A 45 13.59 -5.77 10.46
C GLU A 45 12.57 -6.92 10.38
N VAL A 46 11.55 -6.80 9.54
CA VAL A 46 10.58 -7.88 9.32
C VAL A 46 11.25 -9.09 8.68
N ILE A 47 12.10 -8.88 7.68
CA ILE A 47 12.86 -9.96 7.02
C ILE A 47 13.75 -10.68 8.04
N GLU A 48 14.47 -9.94 8.87
CA GLU A 48 15.34 -10.49 9.91
C GLU A 48 14.56 -11.35 10.91
N ARG A 49 13.41 -10.87 11.39
CA ARG A 49 12.52 -11.64 12.28
C ARG A 49 12.02 -12.93 11.62
N ILE A 50 11.62 -12.85 10.35
CA ILE A 50 11.19 -14.03 9.59
C ILE A 50 12.34 -15.04 9.53
N ARG A 51 13.54 -14.63 9.13
CA ARG A 51 14.70 -15.53 9.02
C ARG A 51 15.14 -16.11 10.35
N ALA A 52 15.06 -15.33 11.43
CA ALA A 52 15.35 -15.82 12.77
C ALA A 52 14.35 -16.91 13.24
N GLY A 53 13.09 -16.82 12.82
CA GLY A 53 12.04 -17.78 13.18
C GLY A 53 12.09 -19.12 12.44
N GLU A 54 12.68 -19.17 11.23
CA GLU A 54 12.64 -20.36 10.35
C GLU A 54 13.19 -21.63 11.01
N ALA A 55 14.25 -21.51 11.81
CA ALA A 55 14.81 -22.65 12.54
C ALA A 55 13.81 -23.23 13.56
N GLY A 56 13.00 -22.38 14.21
CA GLY A 56 11.98 -22.80 15.17
C GLY A 56 10.72 -23.36 14.50
N TRP A 57 10.37 -22.84 13.32
CA TRP A 57 9.19 -23.31 12.57
C TRP A 57 9.43 -24.60 11.79
N GLY A 58 10.70 -24.94 11.53
CA GLY A 58 11.09 -26.17 10.83
C GLY A 58 10.84 -26.13 9.31
N HIS A 59 10.50 -24.96 8.76
CA HIS A 59 10.39 -24.72 7.32
C HIS A 59 10.61 -23.25 6.99
N PRO A 60 11.11 -22.94 5.78
CA PRO A 60 11.29 -21.55 5.35
C PRO A 60 9.95 -20.87 5.06
N ILE A 61 9.93 -19.54 5.18
CA ILE A 61 8.83 -18.68 4.73
C ILE A 61 9.31 -17.89 3.51
N ALA A 62 8.59 -18.03 2.40
CA ALA A 62 8.90 -17.23 1.22
C ALA A 62 8.60 -15.75 1.50
N ILE A 63 9.46 -14.86 1.03
CA ILE A 63 9.26 -13.42 1.17
C ILE A 63 8.94 -12.87 -0.23
N LEU A 64 7.79 -12.21 -0.34
CA LEU A 64 7.32 -11.58 -1.56
C LEU A 64 7.39 -10.07 -1.41
N GLN A 65 8.32 -9.45 -2.13
CA GLN A 65 8.39 -8.00 -2.24
C GLN A 65 7.35 -7.54 -3.26
N ASP A 66 6.39 -6.73 -2.81
CA ASP A 66 5.36 -6.15 -3.66
C ASP A 66 5.68 -4.68 -3.94
N LEU A 67 5.99 -4.38 -5.20
CA LEU A 67 6.39 -3.05 -5.66
C LEU A 67 5.16 -2.15 -5.82
N GLN A 68 5.29 -0.87 -5.45
CA GLN A 68 4.19 0.10 -5.56
C GLN A 68 3.65 0.25 -6.99
N GLY A 69 4.53 0.16 -8.00
CA GLY A 69 4.21 0.46 -9.40
C GLY A 69 3.90 1.94 -9.65
N PRO A 70 3.56 2.32 -10.90
CA PRO A 70 3.16 3.69 -11.25
C PRO A 70 1.74 3.97 -10.75
N LYS A 71 1.59 4.16 -9.44
CA LYS A 71 0.29 4.39 -8.80
C LYS A 71 -0.05 5.88 -8.81
N ILE A 72 -1.13 6.23 -9.52
CA ILE A 72 -1.73 7.56 -9.46
C ILE A 72 -2.42 7.71 -8.10
N ARG A 73 -2.04 8.75 -7.36
CA ARG A 73 -2.58 9.11 -6.04
C ARG A 73 -2.88 10.59 -6.01
N PHE A 74 -3.79 11.00 -5.14
CA PHE A 74 -3.94 12.41 -4.84
C PHE A 74 -2.72 12.97 -4.11
N GLY A 75 -2.52 14.27 -4.29
CA GLY A 75 -1.70 15.09 -3.41
C GLY A 75 -2.34 15.24 -2.03
N THR A 76 -1.86 16.23 -1.29
CA THR A 76 -2.32 16.47 0.08
C THR A 76 -3.63 17.23 0.13
N PHE A 77 -4.44 16.94 1.14
CA PHE A 77 -5.64 17.69 1.47
C PHE A 77 -5.46 18.44 2.78
N GLY A 78 -5.93 19.69 2.83
CA GLY A 78 -5.85 20.56 3.99
C GLY A 78 -4.42 21.00 4.40
N PRO A 79 -4.29 21.92 5.37
CA PRO A 79 -3.01 22.54 5.74
C PRO A 79 -1.96 21.55 6.29
N GLY A 80 -2.42 20.41 6.84
CA GLY A 80 -1.58 19.44 7.54
C GLY A 80 -1.26 18.15 6.76
N GLY A 81 -1.68 18.02 5.50
CA GLY A 81 -1.23 16.89 4.66
C GLY A 81 -2.02 15.58 4.76
N GLY A 82 -3.23 15.61 5.30
CA GLY A 82 -4.06 14.40 5.49
C GLY A 82 -5.53 14.69 5.78
N GLY A 83 -6.00 15.87 5.36
CA GLY A 83 -7.40 16.26 5.50
C GLY A 83 -8.33 15.35 4.71
N ARG A 84 -9.59 15.31 5.11
CA ARG A 84 -10.66 14.67 4.37
C ARG A 84 -11.49 15.74 3.69
N VAL A 85 -11.92 15.44 2.47
CA VAL A 85 -12.84 16.25 1.68
C VAL A 85 -13.95 15.32 1.20
N ASP A 86 -15.19 15.75 1.37
CA ASP A 86 -16.36 15.02 0.88
C ASP A 86 -16.84 15.68 -0.43
N LEU A 87 -16.92 14.90 -1.50
CA LEU A 87 -17.40 15.37 -2.80
C LEU A 87 -18.92 15.15 -2.92
N GLU A 88 -19.60 16.14 -3.49
CA GLU A 88 -21.03 16.07 -3.77
C GLU A 88 -21.29 15.60 -5.20
N ALA A 89 -22.22 14.66 -5.36
CA ALA A 89 -22.59 14.15 -6.68
C ALA A 89 -23.09 15.28 -7.60
N GLY A 90 -22.62 15.27 -8.85
CA GLY A 90 -22.97 16.30 -9.85
C GLY A 90 -22.21 17.61 -9.71
N ARG A 91 -21.40 17.81 -8.66
CA ARG A 91 -20.49 18.96 -8.59
C ARG A 91 -19.23 18.73 -9.44
N PRO A 92 -18.78 19.74 -10.20
CA PRO A 92 -17.50 19.66 -10.89
C PRO A 92 -16.33 19.53 -9.91
N PHE A 93 -15.36 18.69 -10.25
CA PHE A 93 -14.10 18.53 -9.53
C PHE A 93 -12.94 18.57 -10.53
N THR A 94 -11.87 19.30 -10.19
CA THR A 94 -10.75 19.54 -11.11
C THR A 94 -9.48 18.80 -10.68
N LEU A 95 -8.96 17.93 -11.54
CA LEU A 95 -7.63 17.35 -11.38
C LEU A 95 -6.56 18.30 -11.93
N CYS A 96 -5.61 18.66 -11.08
CA CYS A 96 -4.56 19.60 -11.40
C CYS A 96 -3.23 18.89 -11.71
N ALA A 97 -2.60 19.25 -12.84
CA ALA A 97 -1.26 18.78 -13.19
C ALA A 97 -0.16 19.40 -12.30
N ARG A 98 -0.43 20.59 -11.76
CA ARG A 98 0.47 21.31 -10.86
C ARG A 98 0.15 21.00 -9.39
N PRO A 99 1.13 21.02 -8.48
CA PRO A 99 0.87 20.85 -7.05
C PRO A 99 -0.12 21.90 -6.53
N VAL A 100 -1.21 21.43 -5.91
CA VAL A 100 -2.20 22.25 -5.20
C VAL A 100 -2.62 21.51 -3.94
N VAL A 101 -2.96 22.27 -2.89
CA VAL A 101 -3.62 21.68 -1.71
C VAL A 101 -5.05 21.35 -2.09
N GLY A 102 -5.44 20.09 -1.90
CA GLY A 102 -6.75 19.59 -2.26
C GLY A 102 -7.88 20.22 -1.44
N THR A 103 -8.99 20.51 -2.11
CA THR A 103 -10.25 21.08 -1.59
C THR A 103 -11.45 20.33 -2.19
N VAL A 104 -12.69 20.77 -1.91
CA VAL A 104 -13.91 20.17 -2.52
C VAL A 104 -14.01 20.44 -4.03
N GLU A 105 -13.22 21.38 -4.57
CA GLU A 105 -13.26 21.79 -5.97
C GLU A 105 -12.10 21.26 -6.82
N GLN A 106 -10.94 20.97 -6.20
CA GLN A 106 -9.74 20.56 -6.94
C GLN A 106 -8.75 19.76 -6.10
N ALA A 107 -7.90 18.96 -6.74
CA ALA A 107 -6.71 18.37 -6.15
C ALA A 107 -5.65 18.06 -7.21
N SER A 108 -4.38 18.04 -6.81
CA SER A 108 -3.30 17.52 -7.67
C SER A 108 -3.23 16.00 -7.61
N ILE A 109 -2.66 15.38 -8.64
CA ILE A 109 -2.34 13.94 -8.64
C ILE A 109 -0.83 13.72 -8.79
N THR A 110 -0.36 12.55 -8.34
CA THR A 110 0.93 12.01 -8.77
C THR A 110 0.84 11.63 -10.25
N HIS A 111 1.97 11.67 -10.95
CA HIS A 111 2.04 11.38 -12.38
C HIS A 111 1.08 12.23 -13.26
N PRO A 112 1.17 13.58 -13.19
CA PRO A 112 0.29 14.46 -13.96
C PRO A 112 0.42 14.29 -15.48
N GLU A 113 1.49 13.64 -15.95
CA GLU A 113 1.67 13.27 -17.35
C GLU A 113 0.54 12.40 -17.91
N TYR A 114 -0.17 11.63 -17.08
CA TYR A 114 -1.31 10.82 -17.56
C TYR A 114 -2.56 11.63 -17.87
N LEU A 115 -2.66 12.87 -17.38
CA LEU A 115 -3.81 13.74 -17.69
C LEU A 115 -3.89 14.08 -19.19
N LYS A 116 -2.76 14.04 -19.91
CA LYS A 116 -2.72 14.29 -21.36
C LYS A 116 -3.36 13.17 -22.18
N ASP A 117 -3.52 11.99 -21.60
CA ASP A 117 -4.06 10.82 -22.28
C ASP A 117 -5.60 10.77 -22.19
N LEU A 118 -6.19 11.62 -21.35
CA LEU A 118 -7.62 11.73 -21.13
C LEU A 118 -8.33 12.49 -22.25
N ARG A 119 -9.58 12.10 -22.50
CA ARG A 119 -10.50 12.73 -23.45
C ARG A 119 -11.82 13.05 -22.76
N ALA A 120 -12.57 13.98 -23.35
CA ALA A 120 -13.92 14.29 -22.87
C ALA A 120 -14.79 13.03 -22.93
N GLY A 121 -15.44 12.70 -21.81
CA GLY A 121 -16.26 11.50 -21.67
C GLY A 121 -15.55 10.31 -21.01
N ASP A 122 -14.23 10.39 -20.78
CA ASP A 122 -13.52 9.35 -20.01
C ASP A 122 -13.97 9.36 -18.54
N GLU A 123 -14.12 8.17 -17.97
CA GLU A 123 -14.45 7.99 -16.55
C GLU A 123 -13.18 7.88 -15.71
N ILE A 124 -13.13 8.64 -14.61
CA ILE A 124 -12.04 8.61 -13.64
C ILE A 124 -12.56 8.02 -12.33
N TRP A 125 -11.94 6.93 -11.91
CA TRP A 125 -12.27 6.23 -10.66
C TRP A 125 -11.30 6.68 -9.56
N MET A 126 -11.87 7.15 -8.44
CA MET A 126 -11.15 7.74 -7.31
C MET A 126 -11.30 6.89 -6.05
#